data_AF-A0A6G0VT01-F1
#
_entry.id   AF-A0A6G0VT01-F1
#
_cell.length_a   1.000
_cell.length_b   1.000
_cell.length_c   1.000
_cell.angle_alpha   90.00
_cell.angle_beta   90.00
_cell.angle_gamma   90.00
#
_symmetry.space_group_name_H-M   'P 1'
#
loop_
_entity.id
_entity.type
_entity.pdbx_description
1 polymer ?
#
loop_
_entity_poly.entity_id
_entity_poly.type
_entity_poly.pdbx_seq_one_letter_code
_entity_poly.pdbx_strand_id
1 'polypeptide(L)'
;MRLLLTPNISDRHLTFCRELLNYFIKMFSEIYGEQFISHNIHALEHICDDYINFGSLENCSAFPFENHMSVLKKYLRKCHQPLQQAVKR
;
A
#
# COMPACT_ATOMS: atom_id res chain seq x y z
N MET A 1 -10.73 1.86 -4.24
CA MET A 1 -9.80 0.79 -3.83
C MET A 1 -10.04 -0.54 -4.55
N ARG A 2 -11.22 -1.18 -4.47
CA ARG A 2 -11.44 -2.52 -5.08
C ARG A 2 -11.07 -2.65 -6.58
N LEU A 3 -11.34 -1.59 -7.36
CA LEU A 3 -10.93 -1.56 -8.78
C LEU A 3 -9.41 -1.70 -8.95
N LEU A 4 -8.62 -1.02 -8.14
CA LEU A 4 -7.15 -1.09 -8.17
C LEU A 4 -6.58 -2.40 -7.61
N LEU A 5 -7.39 -3.23 -6.94
CA LEU A 5 -7.02 -4.59 -6.53
C LEU A 5 -7.35 -5.63 -7.63
N THR A 6 -8.10 -5.23 -8.65
CA THR A 6 -8.47 -6.12 -9.75
C THR A 6 -7.36 -6.08 -10.81
N PRO A 7 -6.84 -7.22 -11.28
CA PRO A 7 -5.87 -7.22 -12.37
C PRO A 7 -6.54 -6.83 -13.69
N ASN A 8 -5.78 -6.22 -14.60
CA ASN A 8 -6.19 -5.87 -15.97
C ASN A 8 -7.47 -5.01 -16.06
N ILE A 9 -7.62 -4.00 -15.21
CA ILE A 9 -8.72 -3.04 -15.37
C ILE A 9 -8.52 -2.21 -16.64
N SER A 10 -9.62 -1.73 -17.23
CA SER A 10 -9.58 -0.84 -18.38
C SER A 10 -9.08 0.55 -18.00
N ASP A 11 -8.47 1.25 -18.97
CA ASP A 11 -8.02 2.64 -18.81
C ASP A 11 -9.14 3.57 -18.33
N ARG A 12 -10.39 3.33 -18.78
CA ARG A 12 -11.56 4.09 -18.31
C ARG A 12 -11.78 3.94 -16.81
N HIS A 13 -11.66 2.72 -16.27
CA HIS A 13 -11.80 2.50 -14.83
C HIS A 13 -10.63 3.09 -14.04
N LEU A 14 -9.42 3.06 -14.60
CA LEU A 14 -8.24 3.66 -13.99
C LEU A 14 -8.36 5.18 -13.91
N THR A 15 -8.74 5.84 -15.02
CA THR A 15 -9.02 7.28 -15.05
C THR A 15 -10.11 7.65 -14.06
N PHE A 16 -11.21 6.90 -14.02
CA PHE A 16 -12.28 7.11 -13.05
C PHE A 16 -11.80 7.00 -11.59
N CYS A 17 -10.94 6.03 -11.27
CA CYS A 17 -10.34 5.93 -9.95
C CYS A 17 -9.49 7.16 -9.60
N ARG A 18 -8.70 7.66 -10.54
CA ARG A 18 -7.87 8.86 -10.35
C ARG A 18 -8.73 10.09 -10.07
N GLU A 19 -9.78 10.29 -10.86
CA GLU A 19 -10.72 11.40 -10.66
C GLU A 19 -11.38 11.35 -9.27
N LEU A 20 -11.84 10.17 -8.84
CA LEU A 20 -12.44 10.00 -7.52
C LEU A 20 -11.45 10.27 -6.37
N LEU A 21 -10.19 9.84 -6.51
CA LEU A 21 -9.18 10.04 -5.47
C LEU A 21 -8.77 11.52 -5.38
N ASN A 22 -8.60 12.18 -6.51
CA ASN A 22 -8.33 13.62 -6.55
C ASN A 22 -9.49 14.42 -5.97
N TYR A 23 -10.73 14.05 -6.28
CA TYR A 23 -11.91 14.65 -5.66
C TYR A 23 -11.93 14.43 -4.15
N PHE A 24 -11.62 13.22 -3.68
CA PHE A 24 -11.54 12.92 -2.24
C PHE A 24 -10.49 13.79 -1.54
N ILE A 25 -9.27 13.91 -2.09
CA ILE A 25 -8.20 14.72 -1.51
C ILE A 25 -8.62 16.19 -1.44
N LYS A 26 -9.23 16.71 -2.51
CA LYS A 26 -9.76 18.08 -2.55
C LYS A 26 -10.80 18.31 -1.45
N MET A 27 -11.81 17.44 -1.35
CA MET A 27 -12.86 17.57 -0.34
C MET A 27 -12.32 17.40 1.07
N PHE A 28 -11.37 16.49 1.27
CA PHE A 28 -10.71 16.32 2.57
C PHE A 28 -10.01 17.61 3.00
N SER A 29 -9.28 18.25 2.09
CA SER A 29 -8.64 19.53 2.33
C SER A 29 -9.64 20.63 2.70
N GLU A 30 -10.77 20.72 1.98
CA GLU A 30 -11.80 21.73 2.24
C GLU A 30 -12.49 21.53 3.60
N ILE A 31 -12.72 20.28 4.02
CA ILE A 31 -13.46 19.96 5.25
C ILE A 31 -12.56 20.03 6.48
N TYR A 32 -11.35 19.51 6.39
CA TYR A 32 -10.46 19.34 7.54
C TYR A 32 -9.34 20.38 7.58
N GLY A 33 -8.92 20.90 6.42
CA GLY A 33 -7.80 21.82 6.25
C GLY A 33 -6.55 21.14 5.71
N GLU A 34 -5.79 21.86 4.88
CA GLU A 34 -4.56 21.39 4.23
C GLU A 34 -3.51 20.86 5.22
N GLN A 35 -3.44 21.42 6.43
CA GLN A 35 -2.51 20.99 7.47
C GLN A 35 -2.71 19.53 7.93
N PHE A 36 -3.88 18.93 7.64
CA PHE A 36 -4.17 17.53 7.96
C PHE A 36 -3.95 16.57 6.78
N ILE A 37 -3.47 17.06 5.63
CA ILE A 37 -3.04 16.22 4.52
C ILE A 37 -1.73 15.54 4.94
N SER A 38 -1.87 14.44 5.67
CA SER A 38 -0.75 13.58 6.02
C SER A 38 -0.17 12.91 4.78
N HIS A 39 1.02 12.33 4.92
CA HIS A 39 1.67 11.51 3.88
C HIS A 39 0.72 10.46 3.28
N ASN A 40 -0.12 9.81 4.10
CA ASN A 40 -1.04 8.77 3.63
C ASN A 40 -2.14 9.33 2.73
N ILE A 41 -2.60 10.56 2.98
CA ILE A 41 -3.61 11.22 2.13
C ILE A 41 -2.96 11.63 0.81
N HIS A 42 -1.76 12.21 0.86
CA HIS A 42 -1.04 12.59 -0.36
C HIS A 42 -0.70 11.38 -1.23
N ALA A 43 -0.28 10.26 -0.63
CA ALA A 43 0.03 9.03 -1.35
C ALA A 43 -1.15 8.48 -2.17
N LEU A 44 -2.41 8.80 -1.81
CA LEU A 44 -3.58 8.39 -2.58
C LEU A 44 -3.62 9.02 -3.99
N GLU A 45 -2.95 10.15 -4.20
CA GLU A 45 -2.85 10.79 -5.52
C GLU A 45 -2.05 9.91 -6.50
N HIS A 46 -1.01 9.25 -5.99
CA HIS A 46 -0.06 8.45 -6.76
C HIS A 46 -0.43 6.97 -6.88
N ILE A 47 -1.43 6.50 -6.14
CA ILE A 47 -1.78 5.06 -6.10
C ILE A 47 -2.23 4.52 -7.47
N CYS A 48 -2.73 5.37 -8.36
CA CYS A 48 -3.04 4.98 -9.73
C CYS A 48 -1.78 4.87 -10.60
N ASP A 49 -0.73 5.63 -10.29
CA ASP A 49 0.58 5.49 -10.94
C ASP A 49 1.25 4.18 -10.50
N ASP A 50 1.13 3.81 -9.22
CA ASP A 50 1.59 2.51 -8.72
C ASP A 50 0.91 1.35 -9.45
N TYR A 51 -0.39 1.47 -9.73
CA TYR A 51 -1.10 0.45 -10.51
C TYR A 51 -0.54 0.32 -11.95
N ILE A 52 -0.17 1.43 -12.58
CA ILE A 52 0.43 1.43 -13.93
C ILE A 52 1.80 0.74 -13.91
N ASN A 53 2.60 1.00 -12.86
CA ASN A 53 3.96 0.50 -12.76
C ASN A 53 4.04 -0.96 -12.31
N PHE A 54 3.16 -1.41 -11.41
CA PHE A 54 3.25 -2.71 -10.74
C PHE A 54 2.05 -3.64 -11.00
N GLY A 55 1.02 -3.16 -11.70
CA GLY A 55 -0.24 -3.87 -11.92
C GLY A 55 -1.19 -3.77 -10.72
N SER A 56 -1.94 -4.84 -10.44
CA SER A 56 -2.83 -4.87 -9.26
C SER A 56 -2.05 -4.53 -7.99
N LEU A 57 -2.65 -3.73 -7.09
CA LEU A 57 -2.03 -3.36 -5.82
C LEU A 57 -1.74 -4.57 -4.91
N GLU A 58 -2.35 -5.73 -5.19
CA GLU A 58 -1.97 -7.00 -4.56
C GLU A 58 -0.49 -7.35 -4.82
N ASN A 59 0.06 -6.97 -5.98
CA ASN A 59 1.44 -7.26 -6.36
C ASN A 59 2.47 -6.43 -5.58
N CYS A 60 2.09 -5.26 -5.08
CA CYS A 60 2.95 -4.37 -4.31
C CYS A 60 2.56 -4.31 -2.82
N SER A 61 1.62 -5.16 -2.39
CA SER A 61 1.16 -5.18 -1.00
C SER A 61 2.16 -5.86 -0.07
N ALA A 62 2.33 -5.29 1.12
CA ALA A 62 3.14 -5.88 2.18
C ALA A 62 2.41 -6.99 2.97
N PHE A 63 1.09 -7.18 2.79
CA PHE A 63 0.30 -8.12 3.59
C PHE A 63 0.87 -9.56 3.61
N PRO A 64 1.34 -10.14 2.49
CA PRO A 64 1.94 -11.47 2.52
C PRO A 64 3.18 -11.54 3.43
N PHE A 65 3.99 -10.49 3.45
CA PHE A 65 5.19 -10.39 4.28
C PHE A 65 4.84 -10.19 5.76
N GLU A 66 3.86 -9.34 6.06
CA GLU A 66 3.37 -9.11 7.43
C GLU A 66 2.83 -10.40 8.04
N ASN A 67 2.06 -11.18 7.28
CA ASN A 67 1.57 -12.48 7.72
C ASN A 67 2.73 -13.46 8.02
N HIS A 68 3.76 -13.45 7.16
CA HIS A 68 4.95 -14.29 7.34
C HIS A 68 5.85 -13.85 8.51
N MET A 69 5.74 -12.61 8.99
CA MET A 69 6.51 -12.12 10.14
C MET A 69 6.29 -12.98 11.41
N SER A 70 5.10 -13.54 11.57
CA SER A 70 4.78 -14.47 12.67
C SER A 70 5.64 -15.74 12.62
N VAL A 71 5.95 -16.24 11.42
CA VAL A 71 6.81 -17.39 11.18
C VAL A 71 8.26 -17.01 11.44
N LEU A 72 8.73 -15.87 10.92
CA LEU A 72 10.07 -15.35 11.16
C LEU A 72 10.37 -15.19 12.66
N LYS A 73 9.43 -14.66 13.44
CA LYS A 73 9.56 -14.52 14.89
C LYS A 73 9.76 -15.85 15.62
N LYS A 74 9.26 -16.98 15.11
CA LYS A 74 9.49 -18.30 15.73
C LYS A 74 10.94 -18.78 15.62
N TYR A 75 11.68 -18.31 14.61
CA TYR A 75 13.11 -18.59 14.46
C TYR A 75 13.96 -17.75 15.41
N LEU A 76 13.44 -16.62 15.89
CA LEU A 76 14.12 -15.68 16.78
C LEU A 76 13.73 -15.91 18.25
N ARG A 77 14.68 -16.29 19.11
CA ARG A 77 14.46 -16.43 20.57
C ARG A 77 14.80 -15.16 21.34
N LYS A 78 15.84 -14.44 20.92
CA LYS A 78 16.33 -13.18 21.52
C LYS A 78 16.78 -12.24 20.40
N CYS A 79 16.72 -10.93 20.63
CA CYS A 79 17.14 -9.91 19.64
C CYS A 79 18.64 -9.93 19.27
N HIS A 80 19.47 -10.71 19.98
CA HIS A 80 20.89 -10.80 19.71
C HIS A 80 21.17 -11.75 18.53
N GLN A 81 21.90 -11.28 17.50
CA GLN A 81 22.31 -12.12 16.36
C GLN A 81 21.13 -12.81 15.61
N PRO A 82 20.11 -12.05 15.16
CA PRO A 82 18.90 -12.63 14.57
C PRO A 82 19.16 -13.40 13.26
N LEU A 83 20.08 -12.92 12.42
CA LEU A 83 20.46 -13.60 11.18
C LEU A 83 21.11 -14.96 11.45
N GLN A 84 22.02 -15.04 12.42
CA GLN A 84 22.66 -16.29 12.81
C GLN A 84 21.65 -17.28 13.42
N GLN A 85 20.67 -16.78 14.18
CA GLN A 85 19.60 -17.62 14.73
C GLN A 85 18.68 -18.18 13.63
N ALA A 86 18.39 -17.39 12.60
CA ALA A 86 17.56 -17.80 11.48
C ALA A 86 18.25 -18.82 10.55
N VAL A 87 19.56 -18.67 10.29
CA VAL A 87 20.32 -19.52 9.35
C VAL A 87 20.77 -20.85 9.97
N LYS A 88 21.06 -20.91 11.28
CA LYS A 88 21.57 -22.10 11.96
C LYS A 88 20.47 -23.05 12.49
N ARG A 89 19.26 -22.98 11.95
CA ARG A 89 18.11 -23.82 12.34
C ARG A 89 17.63 -24.70 11.21
#